data_AF-A0A935M073-F1
#
_entry.id   AF-A0A935M073-F1
#
_cell.length_a   1.000
_cell.length_b   1.000
_cell.length_c   1.000
_cell.angle_alpha   90.00
_cell.angle_beta   90.00
_cell.angle_gamma   90.00
#
_symmetry.space_group_name_H-M   'P 1'
#
loop_
_entity.id
_entity.type
_entity.pdbx_description
1 polymer ?
#
loop_
_entity_poly.entity_id
_entity_poly.type
_entity_poly.pdbx_seq_one_letter_code
_entity_poly.pdbx_strand_id
1 'polypeptide(L)'
;MASTDLEIRMTIKTLAAKGMPKRRIARELSLSEGTVRYHLRRLADGASDGRARQQRRAGAYRAAIDHWLAQHGAAPVNVAALHDWLVAEHGYPGSLRSVQRFVGDVYPRPPRRARRRVETPPEPRHRSTGRSSRA
;
A
#
# COMPACT_ATOMS: atom_id res chain seq x y z
N MET A 1 16.14 -0.50 -25.29
CA MET A 1 15.11 -0.51 -24.22
C MET A 1 15.60 -1.44 -23.14
N ALA A 2 15.76 -0.97 -21.90
CA ALA A 2 16.18 -1.83 -20.80
C ALA A 2 14.99 -2.71 -20.39
N SER A 3 14.94 -3.96 -20.87
CA SER A 3 13.95 -4.93 -20.39
C SER A 3 14.08 -5.07 -18.88
N THR A 4 12.94 -5.12 -18.21
CA THR A 4 12.93 -5.25 -16.76
C THR A 4 13.53 -6.59 -16.33
N ASP A 5 14.16 -6.62 -15.15
CA ASP A 5 14.75 -7.85 -14.60
C ASP A 5 13.71 -8.99 -14.46
N LEU A 6 12.43 -8.66 -14.30
CA LEU A 6 11.34 -9.64 -14.29
C LEU A 6 11.07 -10.23 -15.69
N GLU A 7 11.01 -9.40 -16.73
CA GLU A 7 10.79 -9.84 -18.12
C GLU A 7 11.92 -10.76 -18.59
N ILE A 8 13.17 -10.41 -18.27
CA ILE A 8 14.34 -11.22 -18.59
C ILE A 8 14.23 -12.60 -17.93
N ARG A 9 13.89 -12.65 -16.63
CA ARG A 9 13.72 -13.90 -15.89
C ARG A 9 12.60 -14.78 -16.46
N MET A 10 11.45 -14.20 -16.81
CA MET A 10 10.32 -14.96 -17.37
C MET A 10 10.61 -15.47 -18.79
N THR A 11 11.31 -14.67 -19.59
CA THR A 11 11.74 -15.07 -20.94
C THR A 11 12.75 -16.22 -20.86
N ILE A 12 13.76 -16.14 -19.99
CA ILE A 12 14.72 -17.23 -19.74
C ILE A 12 13.99 -18.51 -19.30
N LYS A 13 13.05 -18.40 -18.34
CA LYS A 13 12.25 -19.54 -17.86
C LYS A 13 11.48 -20.20 -19.01
N THR A 14 10.84 -19.40 -19.84
CA THR A 14 10.00 -19.87 -20.95
C THR A 14 10.83 -20.57 -22.02
N LEU A 15 11.97 -20.00 -22.41
CA LEU A 15 12.86 -20.61 -23.41
C LEU A 15 13.50 -21.91 -22.90
N ALA A 16 13.88 -21.96 -21.61
CA ALA A 16 14.38 -23.19 -21.00
C ALA A 16 13.30 -24.28 -20.92
N ALA A 17 12.05 -23.92 -20.57
CA ALA A 17 10.92 -24.85 -20.55
C ALA A 17 10.61 -25.42 -21.95
N LYS A 18 10.86 -24.65 -23.01
CA LYS A 18 10.78 -25.10 -24.41
C LYS A 18 11.94 -26.01 -24.85
N GLY A 19 12.84 -26.38 -23.94
CA GLY A 19 13.98 -27.26 -24.22
C GLY A 19 15.16 -26.57 -24.91
N MET A 20 15.18 -25.24 -24.98
CA MET A 20 16.26 -24.52 -25.65
C MET A 20 17.58 -24.63 -24.84
N PRO A 21 18.73 -24.91 -25.48
CA PRO A 21 20.00 -24.99 -24.78
C PRO A 21 20.42 -23.60 -24.24
N LYS A 22 21.00 -23.58 -23.04
CA LYS A 22 21.35 -22.35 -22.28
C LYS A 22 22.23 -21.39 -23.11
N ARG A 23 23.17 -21.92 -23.89
CA ARG A 23 24.03 -21.15 -24.80
C ARG A 23 23.24 -20.44 -25.92
N ARG A 24 22.16 -21.05 -26.42
CA ARG A 24 21.28 -20.44 -27.42
C ARG A 24 20.40 -19.35 -26.80
N ILE A 25 19.86 -19.61 -25.61
CA ILE A 25 19.13 -18.60 -24.82
C ILE A 25 20.00 -17.36 -24.57
N ALA A 26 21.26 -17.56 -24.20
CA ALA A 26 22.22 -16.49 -23.96
C ALA A 26 22.44 -15.63 -25.22
N ARG A 27 22.61 -16.26 -26.38
CA ARG A 27 22.76 -15.56 -27.68
C ARG A 27 21.49 -14.79 -28.07
N GLU A 28 20.32 -15.41 -27.93
CA GLU A 28 19.03 -14.80 -28.26
C GLU A 28 18.76 -13.53 -27.44
N LEU A 29 19.12 -13.56 -26.16
CA LEU A 29 18.89 -12.45 -25.23
C LEU A 29 20.08 -11.50 -25.12
N SER A 30 21.16 -11.72 -25.88
CA SER A 30 22.43 -10.97 -25.75
C SER A 30 22.96 -10.94 -24.30
N LEU A 31 22.87 -12.08 -23.60
CA LEU A 31 23.34 -12.27 -22.22
C LEU A 31 24.53 -13.23 -22.18
N SER A 32 25.25 -13.24 -21.05
CA SER A 32 26.24 -14.29 -20.79
C SER A 32 25.56 -15.62 -20.43
N GLU A 33 26.19 -16.75 -20.75
CA GLU A 33 25.67 -18.06 -20.31
C GLU A 33 25.60 -18.18 -18.78
N GLY A 34 26.56 -17.55 -18.08
CA GLY A 34 26.58 -17.47 -16.62
C GLY A 34 25.33 -16.79 -16.05
N THR A 35 24.87 -15.70 -16.69
CA THR A 35 23.63 -14.99 -16.33
C THR A 35 22.42 -15.91 -16.48
N VAL A 36 22.32 -16.63 -17.59
CA VAL A 36 21.23 -17.60 -17.83
C VAL A 36 21.24 -18.70 -16.77
N ARG A 37 22.41 -19.27 -16.46
CA ARG A 37 22.58 -20.30 -15.42
C ARG A 37 22.20 -19.79 -14.04
N TYR A 38 22.61 -18.58 -13.69
CA TYR A 38 22.27 -17.92 -12.44
C TYR A 38 20.76 -17.75 -12.28
N HIS A 39 20.06 -17.22 -13.29
CA HIS A 39 18.61 -17.03 -13.22
C HIS A 39 17.85 -18.34 -13.15
N LEU A 40 18.24 -19.36 -13.93
CA LEU A 40 17.61 -20.68 -13.87
C LEU A 40 17.79 -21.33 -12.50
N ARG A 41 18.99 -21.25 -11.91
CA ARG A 41 19.24 -21.72 -10.54
C ARG A 41 18.36 -20.98 -9.54
N ARG A 42 18.33 -19.65 -9.58
CA ARG A 42 17.49 -18.83 -8.68
C ARG A 42 16.00 -19.10 -8.82
N LEU A 43 15.52 -19.42 -10.02
CA LEU A 43 14.13 -19.80 -10.28
C LEU A 43 13.81 -21.19 -9.72
N ALA A 44 14.74 -22.15 -9.85
CA ALA A 44 14.59 -23.49 -9.29
C ALA A 44 14.60 -23.47 -7.75
N ASP A 45 15.44 -22.63 -7.14
CA ASP A 45 15.51 -22.43 -5.69
C ASP A 45 14.29 -21.68 -5.12
N GLY A 46 13.31 -21.32 -5.95
CA GLY A 46 12.12 -20.55 -5.52
C GLY A 46 12.47 -19.20 -4.91
N ALA A 47 13.66 -18.67 -5.21
CA ALA A 47 14.25 -17.60 -4.45
C ALA A 47 13.63 -16.25 -4.84
N SER A 48 12.54 -15.92 -4.15
CA SER A 48 11.92 -14.60 -4.14
C SER A 48 12.94 -13.54 -3.73
N ASP A 49 12.84 -12.33 -4.28
CA ASP A 49 13.70 -11.20 -3.90
C ASP A 49 13.64 -11.02 -2.37
N GLY A 50 14.79 -11.08 -1.69
CA GLY A 50 14.87 -10.97 -0.23
C GLY A 50 14.29 -9.66 0.29
N ARG A 51 14.20 -8.64 -0.57
CA ARG A 51 13.54 -7.36 -0.27
C ARG A 51 12.04 -7.49 -0.01
N ALA A 52 11.39 -8.53 -0.55
CA ALA A 52 9.97 -8.78 -0.31
C ALA A 52 9.70 -9.31 1.11
N ARG A 53 10.69 -9.94 1.75
CA ARG A 53 10.57 -10.49 3.12
C ARG A 53 11.06 -9.54 4.20
N GLN A 54 11.66 -8.40 3.82
CA GLN A 54 12.16 -7.45 4.80
C GLN A 54 10.96 -6.79 5.51
N GLN A 55 10.77 -7.15 6.79
CA GLN A 55 9.76 -6.52 7.62
C GLN A 55 10.00 -5.01 7.61
N ARG A 56 8.96 -4.26 7.26
CA ARG A 56 9.03 -2.80 7.30
C ARG A 56 9.19 -2.36 8.74
N ARG A 57 9.96 -1.30 8.99
CA ARG A 57 10.16 -0.74 10.34
C ARG A 57 8.83 -0.44 11.04
N ALA A 58 7.85 0.09 10.31
CA ALA A 58 6.48 0.30 10.82
C ALA A 58 5.76 -1.00 11.25
N GLY A 59 6.15 -2.15 10.71
CA GLY A 59 5.61 -3.46 11.09
C GLY A 59 5.94 -3.87 12.52
N ALA A 60 7.08 -3.42 13.06
CA ALA A 60 7.43 -3.65 14.46
C ALA A 60 6.48 -2.93 15.43
N TYR A 61 5.82 -1.85 14.97
CA TYR A 61 4.91 -1.04 15.76
C TYR A 61 3.43 -1.33 15.45
N ARG A 62 3.14 -2.48 14.82
CA ARG A 62 1.79 -2.83 14.40
C ARG A 62 0.78 -2.82 15.55
N ALA A 63 1.16 -3.34 16.72
CA ALA A 63 0.28 -3.35 17.89
C ALA A 63 -0.09 -1.93 18.37
N ALA A 64 0.86 -0.99 18.34
CA ALA A 64 0.62 0.41 18.69
C ALA A 64 -0.27 1.09 17.64
N ILE A 65 -0.05 0.80 16.35
CA ILE A 65 -0.89 1.29 15.25
C ILE A 65 -2.33 0.76 15.37
N ASP A 66 -2.50 -0.53 15.68
CA ASP A 66 -3.81 -1.16 15.89
C ASP A 66 -4.55 -0.49 17.07
N HIS A 67 -3.85 -0.26 18.19
CA HIS A 67 -4.40 0.40 19.37
C HIS A 67 -4.85 1.83 19.07
N TRP A 68 -4.04 2.60 18.34
CA TRP A 68 -4.36 3.96 17.95
C TRP A 68 -5.56 4.02 16.98
N LEU A 69 -5.59 3.13 15.99
CA LEU A 69 -6.69 3.00 15.02
C LEU A 69 -8.01 2.61 15.71
N ALA A 70 -7.97 1.71 16.69
CA ALA A 70 -9.15 1.29 17.45
C ALA A 70 -9.76 2.47 18.24
N GLN A 71 -8.93 3.40 18.73
CA GLN A 71 -9.38 4.58 19.47
C GLN A 71 -9.96 5.69 18.57
N HIS A 72 -9.47 5.82 17.33
CA HIS A 72 -9.83 6.94 16.45
C HIS A 72 -10.96 6.61 15.44
N GLY A 73 -11.42 5.35 15.39
CA GLY A 73 -12.64 4.96 14.66
C GLY A 73 -12.57 5.02 13.13
N ALA A 74 -13.69 4.70 12.47
CA ALA A 74 -13.82 4.47 11.01
C ALA A 74 -13.74 5.72 10.11
N ALA A 75 -13.17 6.82 10.60
CA ALA A 75 -12.89 8.02 9.84
C ALA A 75 -11.66 7.82 8.92
N PRO A 76 -11.42 8.68 7.91
CA PRO A 76 -10.16 8.65 7.18
C PRO A 76 -9.00 8.81 8.16
N VAL A 77 -8.19 7.76 8.28
CA VAL A 77 -7.04 7.69 9.19
C VAL A 77 -6.12 8.87 8.92
N ASN A 78 -5.96 9.75 9.92
CA ASN A 78 -4.95 10.81 9.85
C ASN A 78 -3.57 10.19 10.13
N VAL A 79 -2.91 9.72 9.07
CA VAL A 79 -1.61 9.04 9.17
C VAL A 79 -0.51 9.98 9.66
N ALA A 80 -0.65 11.30 9.49
CA ALA A 80 0.30 12.26 10.04
C ALA A 80 0.22 12.28 11.58
N ALA A 81 -0.99 12.40 12.14
CA ALA A 81 -1.18 12.32 13.58
C ALA A 81 -0.74 10.99 14.19
N LEU A 82 -0.95 9.87 13.48
CA LEU A 82 -0.43 8.57 13.88
C LEU A 82 1.11 8.55 13.89
N HIS A 83 1.77 9.15 12.90
CA HIS A 83 3.23 9.23 12.86
C HIS A 83 3.79 10.07 14.00
N ASP A 84 3.20 11.24 14.27
CA ASP A 84 3.60 12.11 15.38
C ASP A 84 3.45 11.38 16.73
N TRP A 85 2.33 10.69 16.94
CA TRP A 85 2.10 9.88 18.13
C TRP A 85 3.09 8.71 18.26
N LEU A 86 3.41 8.02 17.17
CA LEU A 86 4.41 6.94 17.15
C LEU A 86 5.82 7.45 17.47
N VAL A 87 6.17 8.66 17.03
CA VAL A 87 7.46 9.28 17.36
C VAL A 87 7.49 9.68 18.84
N ALA A 88 6.43 10.29 19.34
CA ALA A 88 6.35 10.79 20.71
C ALA A 88 6.30 9.67 21.75
N GLU A 89 5.41 8.68 21.58
CA GLU A 89 5.17 7.63 22.59
C GLU A 89 6.07 6.40 22.43
N HIS A 90 6.50 6.11 21.20
CA HIS A 90 7.18 4.85 20.87
C HIS A 90 8.57 5.05 20.25
N GLY A 91 9.03 6.29 20.11
CA GLY A 91 10.36 6.62 19.59
C GLY A 91 10.59 6.15 18.15
N TYR A 92 9.54 6.14 17.33
CA TYR A 92 9.59 5.58 15.98
C TYR A 92 10.68 6.24 15.09
N PRO A 93 11.71 5.50 14.63
CA PRO A 93 12.84 6.06 13.89
C PRO A 93 12.60 6.16 12.36
N GLY A 94 11.38 5.90 11.91
CA GLY A 94 11.02 5.87 10.49
C GLY A 94 10.32 7.14 10.01
N SER A 95 10.25 7.30 8.69
CA SER A 95 9.57 8.45 8.09
C SER A 95 8.05 8.27 8.01
N LEU A 96 7.32 9.39 7.92
CA LEU A 96 5.88 9.43 7.65
C LEU A 96 5.50 8.57 6.44
N ARG A 97 6.28 8.64 5.36
CA ARG A 97 6.03 7.86 4.13
C ARG A 97 6.15 6.35 4.35
N SER A 98 6.97 5.91 5.30
CA SER A 98 7.06 4.50 5.70
C SER A 98 5.78 4.04 6.40
N VAL A 99 5.23 4.87 7.29
CA VAL A 99 3.95 4.62 7.97
C VAL A 99 2.80 4.64 6.97
N GLN A 100 2.71 5.63 6.09
CA GLN A 100 1.69 5.70 5.03
C GLN A 100 1.68 4.46 4.14
N ARG A 101 2.85 4.01 3.69
CA ARG A 101 2.97 2.82 2.85
C ARG A 101 2.60 1.55 3.62
N PHE A 102 2.97 1.45 4.89
CA PHE A 102 2.58 0.32 5.74
C PHE A 102 1.07 0.30 6.00
N VAL A 103 0.48 1.45 6.36
CA VAL A 103 -0.95 1.56 6.62
C VAL A 103 -1.77 1.25 5.37
N GLY A 104 -1.38 1.80 4.20
CA GLY A 104 -2.07 1.54 2.94
C GLY A 104 -1.99 0.10 2.43
N ASP A 105 -0.93 -0.64 2.80
CA ASP A 105 -0.76 -2.04 2.39
C ASP A 105 -1.42 -3.03 3.37
N VAL A 106 -1.43 -2.71 4.68
CA VAL A 106 -1.92 -3.62 5.73
C VAL A 106 -3.39 -3.39 6.09
N TYR A 107 -3.88 -2.16 5.99
CA TYR A 107 -5.25 -1.81 6.37
C TYR A 107 -6.05 -1.46 5.11
N PRO A 108 -7.03 -2.29 4.72
CA PRO A 108 -7.83 -2.03 3.53
C PRO A 108 -8.61 -0.73 3.70
N ARG A 109 -8.74 0.03 2.60
CA ARG A 109 -9.54 1.26 2.57
C ARG A 109 -10.97 0.91 3.02
N PRO A 110 -11.54 1.60 4.03
CA PRO A 110 -12.89 1.30 4.49
C PRO A 110 -13.85 1.31 3.28
N PRO A 111 -14.74 0.31 3.14
CA PRO A 111 -15.70 0.29 2.04
C PRO A 111 -16.47 1.61 2.08
N ARG A 112 -16.50 2.31 0.93
CA ARG A 112 -17.23 3.57 0.78
C ARG A 112 -18.70 3.30 1.07
N ARG A 113 -19.14 3.54 2.31
CA ARG A 113 -20.57 3.56 2.63
C ARG A 113 -21.18 4.68 1.80
N ALA A 114 -22.13 4.35 0.93
CA ALA A 114 -22.91 5.36 0.22
C ALA A 114 -23.48 6.32 1.28
N ARG A 115 -23.21 7.62 1.13
CA ARG A 115 -23.79 8.61 2.04
C ARG A 115 -25.30 8.57 1.84
N ARG A 116 -26.04 8.05 2.83
CA ARG A 116 -27.50 8.17 2.86
C ARG A 116 -27.78 9.68 2.94
N ARG A 117 -28.45 10.23 1.92
CA ARG A 117 -28.93 11.61 1.94
C ARG A 117 -29.91 11.69 3.09
N VAL A 118 -29.54 12.38 4.17
CA VAL A 118 -30.50 12.78 5.20
C VAL A 118 -31.19 13.98 4.60
N GLU A 119 -32.45 13.82 4.19
CA GLU A 119 -33.30 14.97 3.93
C GLU A 119 -33.48 15.66 5.29
N THR A 120 -32.75 16.75 5.51
CA THR A 120 -33.04 17.65 6.62
C THR A 120 -34.46 18.18 6.38
N PRO A 121 -35.45 17.91 7.26
CA PRO A 121 -36.77 18.49 7.12
C PRO A 121 -36.62 20.03 7.09
N PRO A 122 -37.33 20.74 6.20
CA PRO A 122 -37.25 22.20 6.17
C PRO A 122 -37.71 22.78 7.52
N GLU A 123 -36.85 23.60 8.12
CA GLU A 123 -37.12 24.36 9.35
C GLU A 123 -38.51 25.05 9.27
N PRO A 124 -39.39 24.92 10.28
CA PRO A 124 -40.65 25.66 10.30
C PRO A 124 -40.36 27.16 10.49
N ARG A 125 -40.71 27.99 9.50
CA ARG A 125 -40.67 29.44 9.63
C ARG A 125 -41.69 29.90 10.66
N HIS A 126 -41.25 30.26 11.86
CA HIS A 126 -42.03 31.02 12.82
C HIS A 126 -42.25 32.46 12.28
N ARG A 127 -43.43 32.71 11.69
CA ARG A 127 -43.87 34.08 11.38
C ARG A 127 -44.56 34.65 12.61
N SER A 128 -43.79 35.36 13.42
CA SER A 128 -44.27 36.15 14.55
C SER A 128 -45.33 37.16 14.11
N THR A 129 -46.54 37.02 14.66
CA THR A 129 -47.57 38.05 14.69
C THR A 129 -47.13 39.18 15.63
N GLY A 130 -46.99 40.39 15.11
CA GLY A 130 -46.57 41.57 15.87
C GLY A 130 -47.35 42.80 15.43
N ARG A 131 -48.34 43.13 16.26
CA ARG A 131 -49.19 44.33 16.26
C ARG A 131 -48.37 45.60 16.60
N SER A 132 -48.55 46.69 15.85
CA SER A 132 -48.37 48.10 16.28
C SER A 132 -49.04 48.98 15.21
N SER A 133 -50.18 49.65 15.42
CA SER A 133 -50.48 50.81 16.27
C SER A 133 -49.63 52.06 15.97
N ARG A 134 -50.34 53.18 15.77
CA ARG A 134 -49.95 54.61 15.58
C ARG A 134 -49.76 55.02 14.12
N ALA A 135 -50.30 56.13 13.63
CA ALA A 135 -51.03 57.27 14.22
C ALA A 135 -52.08 57.78 13.23
#